data_AF-A0A380U749-F1
#
_entry.id   AF-A0A380U749-F1
#
_cell.length_a   1.000
_cell.length_b   1.000
_cell.length_c   1.000
_cell.angle_alpha   90.00
_cell.angle_beta   90.00
_cell.angle_gamma   90.00
#
_symmetry.space_group_name_H-M   'P 1'
#
loop_
_entity.id
_entity.type
_entity.pdbx_description
1 polymer ?
#
loop_
_entity_poly.entity_id
_entity_poly.type
_entity_poly.pdbx_seq_one_letter_code
_entity_poly.pdbx_strand_id
1 'polypeptide(L)'
;MINHDERLIFLSKFIGVGELVRKWIDSKSTNQQPLLSLILIRYVELIHSPFNNDDTNELIINLTYIRADLCQRYKFKYANERYKKICLLIKHMIDESYFKGGNVDGLFFLICTLTESQYEACKSEKIPFEVSLKFNYDLSKSDTVDNAKNHPLSPTVVLRLEYLSSFLNSDVSKLIANFVSQSSINRRTELTLLLVTYLKVLCKALNNRDTDMLLQNLTYMRSDICRRQRFSMFKRNAGHLRMLVMHFLKERYLHEGSVYKLAVAFDKVTESKYKIYLSESIPKEVFDKFDHNFTNPDLRSMNRTGFVGESIF
;
A
#
# COMPACT_ATOMS: atom_id res chain seq x y z
N MET A 1 -4.96 4.07 13.14
CA MET A 1 -4.53 5.14 12.22
C MET A 1 -4.16 6.30 13.11
N ILE A 2 -2.91 6.77 13.08
CA ILE A 2 -2.47 7.88 13.93
C ILE A 2 -3.37 9.10 13.68
N ASN A 3 -3.75 9.79 14.74
CA ASN A 3 -4.64 10.95 14.62
C ASN A 3 -3.94 12.07 13.83
N HIS A 4 -4.65 13.14 13.52
CA HIS A 4 -4.06 14.20 12.69
C HIS A 4 -2.85 14.85 13.36
N ASP A 5 -2.91 15.11 14.66
CA ASP A 5 -1.89 15.81 15.43
C ASP A 5 -0.60 14.98 15.57
N GLU A 6 -0.73 13.67 15.79
CA GLU A 6 0.40 12.73 15.78
C GLU A 6 1.13 12.72 14.43
N ARG A 7 0.39 12.86 13.31
CA ARG A 7 1.00 12.96 11.97
C ARG A 7 1.79 14.23 11.81
N LEU A 8 1.27 15.34 12.34
CA LEU A 8 1.97 16.62 12.30
C LEU A 8 3.22 16.62 13.16
N ILE A 9 3.14 16.03 14.36
CA ILE A 9 4.30 15.87 15.25
C ILE A 9 5.38 15.03 14.57
N PHE A 10 5.01 13.89 13.98
CA PHE A 10 5.94 13.06 13.20
C PHE A 10 6.60 13.84 12.06
N LEU A 11 5.79 14.46 11.19
CA LEU A 11 6.31 15.24 10.06
C LEU A 11 7.21 16.40 10.51
N SER A 12 6.87 17.03 11.64
CA SER A 12 7.65 18.14 12.19
C SER A 12 9.01 17.75 12.73
N LYS A 13 9.18 16.49 13.16
CA LYS A 13 10.44 15.95 13.69
C LYS A 13 11.27 15.26 12.62
N PHE A 14 10.61 14.60 11.67
CA PHE A 14 11.27 13.76 10.67
C PHE A 14 11.76 14.54 9.44
N ILE A 15 11.16 15.71 9.20
CA ILE A 15 11.57 16.64 8.15
C ILE A 15 12.20 17.84 8.87
N GLY A 16 13.46 18.18 8.55
CA GLY A 16 14.18 19.33 9.11
C GLY A 16 13.53 20.68 8.81
N VAL A 17 12.73 20.77 7.74
CA VAL A 17 11.77 21.86 7.49
C VAL A 17 10.40 21.63 8.12
N GLY A 18 10.34 20.80 9.14
CA GLY A 18 9.12 20.30 9.73
C GLY A 18 8.21 21.41 10.26
N GLU A 19 8.78 22.51 10.75
CA GLU A 19 8.01 23.68 11.19
C GLU A 19 7.39 24.44 10.01
N LEU A 20 8.11 24.60 8.89
CA LEU A 20 7.59 25.20 7.66
C LEU A 20 6.44 24.36 7.09
N VAL A 21 6.65 23.05 7.00
CA VAL A 21 5.63 22.09 6.54
C VAL A 21 4.42 22.10 7.47
N ARG A 22 4.64 22.11 8.79
CA ARG A 22 3.56 22.16 9.78
C ARG A 22 2.76 23.45 9.70
N LYS A 23 3.40 24.62 9.71
CA LYS A 23 2.74 25.93 9.53
C LYS A 23 1.90 25.96 8.26
N TRP A 24 2.41 25.40 7.17
CA TRP A 24 1.66 25.32 5.93
C TRP A 24 0.47 24.38 6.02
N ILE A 25 0.59 23.20 6.63
CA ILE A 25 -0.55 22.30 6.86
C ILE A 25 -1.60 23.00 7.73
N ASP A 26 -1.18 23.62 8.84
CA ASP A 26 -2.05 24.33 9.78
C ASP A 26 -2.79 25.49 9.10
N SER A 27 -2.17 26.13 8.09
CA SER A 27 -2.80 27.18 7.27
C SER A 27 -3.93 26.69 6.35
N LYS A 28 -4.11 25.38 6.17
CA LYS A 28 -5.18 24.81 5.31
C LYS A 28 -6.44 24.54 6.11
N SER A 29 -7.57 24.45 5.41
CA SER A 29 -8.84 24.11 6.06
C SER A 29 -8.76 22.74 6.74
N THR A 30 -9.42 22.62 7.89
CA THR A 30 -9.48 21.41 8.73
C THR A 30 -9.85 20.13 7.97
N ASN A 31 -10.62 20.25 6.88
CA ASN A 31 -10.99 19.12 6.03
C ASN A 31 -9.84 18.64 5.11
N GLN A 32 -8.85 19.49 4.81
CA GLN A 32 -7.73 19.17 3.91
C GLN A 32 -6.49 18.70 4.64
N GLN A 33 -6.29 19.13 5.88
CA GLN A 33 -5.12 18.79 6.69
C GLN A 33 -4.93 17.27 6.87
N PRO A 34 -5.98 16.46 7.13
CA PRO A 34 -5.82 15.01 7.32
C PRO A 34 -5.39 14.28 6.04
N LEU A 35 -5.91 14.70 4.89
CA LEU A 35 -5.54 14.10 3.61
C LEU A 35 -4.09 14.41 3.26
N LEU A 36 -3.68 15.67 3.46
CA LEU A 36 -2.34 16.13 3.18
C LEU A 36 -1.30 15.42 4.05
N SER A 37 -1.54 15.32 5.37
CA SER A 37 -0.60 14.63 6.26
C SER A 37 -0.49 13.13 5.97
N LEU A 38 -1.56 12.48 5.51
CA LEU A 38 -1.50 11.08 5.02
C LEU A 38 -0.65 10.92 3.77
N ILE A 39 -0.75 11.85 2.83
CA ILE A 39 0.04 11.82 1.59
C ILE A 39 1.53 12.01 1.91
N LEU A 40 1.87 12.97 2.77
CA LEU A 40 3.26 13.25 3.13
C LEU A 40 3.89 12.07 3.87
N ILE A 41 3.20 11.47 4.84
CA ILE A 41 3.69 10.28 5.55
C ILE A 41 3.91 9.13 4.59
N ARG A 42 2.98 8.92 3.65
CA ARG A 42 3.10 7.84 2.68
C ARG A 42 4.42 7.91 1.90
N TYR A 43 4.85 9.10 1.55
CA TYR A 43 6.03 9.31 0.72
C TYR A 43 7.21 9.89 1.50
N VAL A 44 7.19 9.85 2.84
CA VAL A 44 8.18 10.54 3.69
C VAL A 44 9.61 10.08 3.40
N GLU A 45 9.84 8.79 3.14
CA GLU A 45 11.17 8.27 2.78
C GLU A 45 11.71 8.82 1.46
N LEU A 46 10.83 9.32 0.58
CA LEU A 46 11.21 9.95 -0.69
C LEU A 46 11.32 11.47 -0.61
N ILE A 47 10.67 12.11 0.36
CA ILE A 47 10.69 13.58 0.47
C ILE A 47 11.60 14.09 1.59
N HIS A 48 11.87 13.30 2.63
CA HIS A 48 12.65 13.77 3.78
C HIS A 48 14.08 14.18 3.42
N SER A 49 14.83 13.32 2.71
CA SER A 49 16.21 13.60 2.28
C SER A 49 16.27 14.84 1.40
N PRO A 50 15.53 14.91 0.27
CA PRO A 50 15.63 16.07 -0.60
C PRO A 50 15.11 17.35 0.05
N PHE A 51 14.14 17.26 0.96
CA PHE A 51 13.73 18.41 1.75
C PHE A 51 14.86 18.85 2.67
N ASN A 52 15.45 17.96 3.49
CA ASN A 52 16.43 18.36 4.49
C ASN A 52 17.76 18.84 3.90
N ASN A 53 18.10 18.38 2.70
CA ASN A 53 19.37 18.66 2.04
C ASN A 53 19.29 19.72 0.95
N ASP A 54 18.11 20.34 0.73
CA ASP A 54 17.90 21.26 -0.41
C ASP A 54 18.29 20.62 -1.75
N ASP A 55 17.97 19.33 -1.93
CA ASP A 55 18.30 18.59 -3.15
C ASP A 55 17.11 18.59 -4.11
N THR A 56 17.03 19.64 -4.93
CA THR A 56 15.99 19.79 -5.94
C THR A 56 16.05 18.72 -7.04
N ASN A 57 17.22 18.16 -7.34
CA ASN A 57 17.35 17.11 -8.36
C ASN A 57 16.79 15.78 -7.87
N GLU A 58 17.17 15.37 -6.65
CA GLU A 58 16.58 14.18 -6.00
C GLU A 58 15.07 14.38 -5.82
N LEU A 59 14.62 15.59 -5.45
CA LEU A 59 13.20 15.89 -5.30
C LEU A 59 12.42 15.69 -6.62
N ILE A 60 12.94 16.20 -7.74
CA ILE A 60 12.31 16.06 -9.08
C ILE A 60 12.13 14.59 -9.45
N ILE A 61 13.15 13.77 -9.24
CA ILE A 61 13.12 12.34 -9.50
C ILE A 61 12.06 11.67 -8.61
N ASN A 62 12.10 11.94 -7.31
CA ASN A 62 11.18 11.35 -6.34
C ASN A 62 9.73 11.78 -6.60
N LEU A 63 9.48 13.03 -6.98
CA LEU A 63 8.15 13.51 -7.35
C LEU A 63 7.61 12.87 -8.62
N THR A 64 8.48 12.55 -9.57
CA THR A 64 8.10 11.80 -10.78
C THR A 64 7.54 10.43 -10.40
N TYR A 65 8.20 9.72 -9.48
CA TYR A 65 7.71 8.42 -9.00
C TYR A 65 6.47 8.53 -8.10
N ILE A 66 6.38 9.55 -7.26
CA ILE A 66 5.19 9.81 -6.45
C ILE A 66 3.98 10.07 -7.34
N ARG A 67 4.16 10.91 -8.38
CA ARG A 67 3.13 11.21 -9.38
C ARG A 67 2.67 9.95 -10.10
N ALA A 68 3.62 9.12 -10.54
CA ALA A 68 3.32 7.83 -11.15
C ALA A 68 2.50 6.91 -10.22
N ASP A 69 2.93 6.74 -8.97
CA ASP A 69 2.25 5.89 -7.98
C ASP A 69 0.81 6.38 -7.72
N LEU A 70 0.61 7.69 -7.58
CA LEU A 70 -0.72 8.27 -7.43
C LEU A 70 -1.61 7.99 -8.65
N CYS A 71 -1.08 8.14 -9.86
CA CYS A 71 -1.82 7.91 -11.10
C CYS A 71 -2.17 6.43 -11.32
N GLN A 72 -1.30 5.52 -10.89
CA GLN A 72 -1.53 4.07 -10.95
C GLN A 72 -2.59 3.60 -9.94
N ARG A 73 -2.65 4.23 -8.76
CA ARG A 73 -3.55 3.82 -7.66
C ARG A 73 -4.95 4.42 -7.76
N TYR A 74 -5.06 5.65 -8.23
CA TYR A 74 -6.30 6.41 -8.16
C TYR A 74 -6.83 6.78 -9.54
N LYS A 75 -8.15 6.98 -9.64
CA LYS A 75 -8.76 7.59 -10.84
C LYS A 75 -8.24 9.02 -11.01
N PHE A 76 -8.25 9.53 -12.25
CA PHE A 76 -7.71 10.84 -12.61
C PHE A 76 -8.03 11.95 -11.60
N LYS A 77 -9.32 12.22 -11.32
CA LYS A 77 -9.77 13.23 -10.36
C LYS A 77 -9.05 13.14 -9.00
N TYR A 78 -8.95 11.92 -8.47
CA TYR A 78 -8.38 11.64 -7.16
C TYR A 78 -6.84 11.63 -7.14
N ALA A 79 -6.21 11.22 -8.23
CA ALA A 79 -4.76 11.30 -8.40
C ALA A 79 -4.33 12.76 -8.51
N ASN A 80 -5.02 13.53 -9.35
CA ASN A 80 -4.77 14.95 -9.59
C ASN A 80 -4.98 15.78 -8.32
N GLU A 81 -6.07 15.56 -7.59
CA GLU A 81 -6.31 16.23 -6.31
C GLU A 81 -5.18 15.98 -5.31
N ARG A 82 -4.74 14.72 -5.15
CA ARG A 82 -3.66 14.35 -4.23
C ARG A 82 -2.31 14.93 -4.65
N TYR A 83 -1.97 14.84 -5.93
CA TYR A 83 -0.72 15.37 -6.46
C TYR A 83 -0.67 16.90 -6.32
N LYS A 84 -1.78 17.59 -6.59
CA LYS A 84 -1.91 19.04 -6.40
C LYS A 84 -1.61 19.46 -4.96
N LYS A 85 -1.98 18.65 -3.96
CA LYS A 85 -1.64 18.95 -2.55
C LYS A 85 -0.13 18.95 -2.31
N ILE A 86 0.59 18.01 -2.89
CA ILE A 86 2.07 17.97 -2.82
C ILE A 86 2.66 19.18 -3.55
N CYS A 87 2.16 19.48 -4.75
CA CYS A 87 2.61 20.61 -5.56
C CYS A 87 2.45 21.95 -4.82
N LEU A 88 1.33 22.15 -4.12
CA LEU A 88 1.11 23.39 -3.37
C LEU A 88 2.04 23.53 -2.15
N LEU A 89 2.46 22.42 -1.52
CA LEU A 89 3.48 22.46 -0.48
C LEU A 89 4.82 22.89 -1.06
N ILE A 90 5.23 22.26 -2.16
CA ILE A 90 6.52 22.57 -2.81
C ILE A 90 6.52 24.01 -3.30
N LYS A 91 5.42 24.47 -3.90
CA LYS A 91 5.29 25.87 -4.32
C LYS A 91 5.48 26.82 -3.14
N HIS A 92 4.84 26.54 -2.01
CA HIS A 92 5.06 27.35 -0.81
C HIS A 92 6.52 27.33 -0.35
N MET A 93 7.18 26.17 -0.37
CA MET A 93 8.61 26.09 -0.03
C MET A 93 9.49 26.91 -0.99
N ILE A 94 9.18 26.93 -2.29
CA ILE A 94 9.85 27.79 -3.27
C ILE A 94 9.58 29.27 -2.97
N ASP A 95 8.32 29.64 -2.71
CA ASP A 95 7.91 31.02 -2.42
C ASP A 95 8.62 31.55 -1.15
N GLU A 96 8.85 30.67 -0.15
CA GLU A 96 9.60 30.96 1.08
C GLU A 96 11.12 30.89 0.88
N SER A 97 11.59 30.81 -0.38
CA SER A 97 13.02 30.73 -0.75
C SER A 97 13.76 29.61 -0.02
N TYR A 98 13.06 28.49 0.24
CA TYR A 98 13.66 27.34 0.92
C TYR A 98 14.71 26.68 0.03
N PHE A 99 14.37 26.45 -1.24
CA PHE A 99 15.26 25.82 -2.19
C PHE A 99 16.24 26.85 -2.75
N LYS A 100 17.50 26.78 -2.31
CA LYS A 100 18.57 27.72 -2.65
C LYS A 100 19.56 27.12 -3.66
N GLY A 101 19.55 25.79 -3.82
CA GLY A 101 20.39 25.05 -4.76
C GLY A 101 19.61 24.28 -5.83
N GLY A 102 20.21 24.17 -7.02
CA GLY A 102 19.81 23.22 -8.07
C GLY A 102 18.66 23.66 -8.99
N ASN A 103 17.94 22.70 -9.57
CA ASN A 103 17.04 22.88 -10.70
C ASN A 103 15.61 23.29 -10.27
N VAL A 104 15.48 24.49 -9.68
CA VAL A 104 14.17 25.04 -9.26
C VAL A 104 13.19 25.15 -10.43
N ASP A 105 13.66 25.50 -11.63
CA ASP A 105 12.82 25.57 -12.84
C ASP A 105 12.24 24.20 -13.22
N GLY A 106 13.05 23.14 -13.14
CA GLY A 106 12.61 21.76 -13.34
C GLY A 106 11.60 21.31 -12.28
N LEU A 107 11.75 21.78 -11.04
CA LEU A 107 10.78 21.56 -9.98
C LEU A 107 9.46 22.30 -10.28
N PHE A 108 9.53 23.54 -10.78
CA PHE A 108 8.36 24.32 -11.19
C PHE A 108 7.58 23.64 -12.32
N PHE A 109 8.28 23.01 -13.27
CA PHE A 109 7.64 22.24 -14.34
C PHE A 109 6.81 21.05 -13.82
N LEU A 110 7.22 20.45 -12.70
CA LEU A 110 6.48 19.36 -12.05
C LEU A 110 5.29 19.85 -11.20
N ILE A 111 5.27 21.13 -10.80
CA ILE A 111 4.17 21.77 -10.07
C ILE A 111 3.05 22.12 -11.06
N CYS A 112 2.36 21.09 -11.54
CA CYS A 112 1.26 21.25 -12.50
C CYS A 112 -0.01 20.55 -12.04
N THR A 113 -1.16 21.03 -12.53
CA THR A 113 -2.38 20.23 -12.54
C THR A 113 -2.27 19.23 -13.68
N LEU A 114 -2.51 17.95 -13.42
CA LEU A 114 -2.43 16.94 -14.47
C LEU A 114 -3.56 17.14 -15.47
N THR A 115 -3.21 17.15 -16.75
CA THR A 115 -4.16 16.90 -17.84
C THR A 115 -4.45 15.40 -17.95
N GLU A 116 -5.51 15.02 -18.67
CA GLU A 116 -5.84 13.61 -18.89
C GLU A 116 -4.71 12.86 -19.61
N SER A 117 -4.07 13.51 -20.60
CA SER A 117 -2.94 12.93 -21.33
C SER A 117 -1.72 12.73 -20.43
N GLN A 118 -1.38 13.72 -19.61
CA GLN A 118 -0.31 13.59 -18.62
C GLN A 118 -0.62 12.52 -17.58
N TYR A 119 -1.89 12.38 -17.16
CA TYR A 119 -2.31 11.32 -16.25
C TYR A 119 -2.08 9.93 -16.85
N GLU A 120 -2.49 9.67 -18.09
CA GLU A 120 -2.26 8.37 -18.72
C GLU A 120 -0.78 8.09 -18.93
N ALA A 121 0.03 9.10 -19.31
CA ALA A 121 1.48 8.99 -19.39
C ALA A 121 2.09 8.62 -18.02
N CYS A 122 1.79 9.38 -16.97
CA CYS A 122 2.29 9.12 -15.61
C CYS A 122 1.84 7.75 -15.06
N LYS A 123 0.61 7.35 -15.38
CA LYS A 123 0.07 6.05 -15.00
C LYS A 123 0.83 4.91 -15.67
N SER A 124 1.40 5.11 -16.85
CA SER A 124 2.22 4.13 -17.58
C SER A 124 3.69 4.09 -17.14
N GLU A 125 4.15 5.12 -16.43
CA GLU A 125 5.52 5.25 -15.93
C GLU A 125 5.95 4.04 -15.08
N LYS A 126 7.16 3.53 -15.29
CA LYS A 126 7.69 2.41 -14.54
C LYS A 126 8.34 2.91 -13.25
N ILE A 127 7.88 2.41 -12.12
CA ILE A 127 8.47 2.75 -10.81
C ILE A 127 9.52 1.68 -10.46
N PRO A 128 10.79 2.05 -10.22
CA PRO A 128 11.81 1.11 -9.76
C PRO A 128 11.38 0.42 -8.47
N PHE A 129 11.78 -0.84 -8.32
CA PHE A 129 11.35 -1.66 -7.18
C PHE A 129 11.81 -1.05 -5.85
N GLU A 130 13.06 -0.60 -5.80
CA GLU A 130 13.73 0.00 -4.66
C GLU A 130 13.00 1.29 -4.22
N VAL A 131 12.49 2.05 -5.18
CA VAL A 131 11.67 3.24 -4.91
C VAL A 131 10.30 2.83 -4.37
N SER A 132 9.69 1.78 -4.93
CA SER A 132 8.37 1.33 -4.49
C SER A 132 8.33 0.80 -3.05
N LEU A 133 9.47 0.29 -2.54
CA LEU A 133 9.64 -0.12 -1.14
C LEU A 133 9.58 1.05 -0.16
N LYS A 134 9.94 2.26 -0.62
CA LYS A 134 9.92 3.50 0.17
C LYS A 134 8.51 4.10 0.31
N PHE A 135 7.52 3.56 -0.41
CA PHE A 135 6.13 3.99 -0.28
C PHE A 135 5.45 3.38 0.95
N ASN A 136 4.54 4.14 1.55
CA ASN A 136 3.79 3.77 2.76
C ASN A 136 4.74 3.54 3.94
N TYR A 137 5.28 4.65 4.46
CA TYR A 137 6.13 4.63 5.65
C TYR A 137 5.51 3.83 6.78
N ASP A 138 6.34 3.02 7.45
CA ASP A 138 5.91 2.26 8.62
C ASP A 138 6.14 3.13 9.86
N LEU A 139 5.05 3.66 10.39
CA LEU A 139 5.08 4.54 11.55
C LEU A 139 5.50 3.83 12.84
N SER A 140 5.50 2.50 12.89
CA SER A 140 6.01 1.76 14.07
C SER A 140 7.53 1.89 14.26
N LYS A 141 8.25 2.33 13.23
CA LYS A 141 9.69 2.62 13.29
C LYS A 141 10.00 4.00 13.86
N SER A 142 8.98 4.79 14.17
CA SER A 142 9.15 6.15 14.69
C SER A 142 9.02 6.16 16.21
N ASP A 143 10.11 6.44 16.90
CA ASP A 143 10.14 6.72 18.35
C ASP A 143 9.37 7.99 18.73
N THR A 144 8.97 8.78 17.73
CA THR A 144 8.36 10.10 17.92
C THR A 144 6.83 10.12 17.99
N VAL A 145 6.22 8.97 17.71
CA VAL A 145 4.77 8.78 17.79
C VAL A 145 4.57 7.79 18.93
N ASP A 146 4.04 8.25 20.07
CA ASP A 146 3.54 7.33 21.08
C ASP A 146 2.64 6.34 20.37
N ASN A 147 3.09 5.07 20.33
CA ASN A 147 2.53 4.01 19.52
C ASN A 147 1.01 4.14 19.43
N ALA A 148 0.48 4.54 18.27
CA ALA A 148 -0.96 4.66 18.05
C ALA A 148 -1.63 3.28 18.00
N LYS A 149 -1.72 2.69 19.18
CA LYS A 149 -2.96 2.12 19.70
C LYS A 149 -3.91 3.34 19.76
N ASN A 150 -4.95 3.47 18.94
CA ASN A 150 -6.21 2.81 19.22
C ASN A 150 -7.24 3.23 18.15
N HIS A 151 -7.43 2.40 17.14
CA HIS A 151 -8.81 2.01 16.85
C HIS A 151 -8.86 0.52 17.12
N PRO A 152 -9.65 0.08 18.11
CA PRO A 152 -9.73 -1.33 18.43
C PRO A 152 -10.04 -2.10 17.16
N LEU A 153 -9.32 -3.20 16.96
CA LEU A 153 -9.64 -4.14 15.90
C LEU A 153 -11.07 -4.62 16.15
N SER A 154 -11.85 -4.77 15.08
CA SER A 154 -13.18 -5.37 15.26
C SER A 154 -13.00 -6.80 15.80
N PRO A 155 -13.94 -7.32 16.60
CA PRO A 155 -13.87 -8.68 17.13
C PRO A 155 -13.58 -9.72 16.03
N THR A 156 -14.19 -9.56 14.85
CA THR A 156 -13.94 -10.41 13.69
C THR A 156 -12.48 -10.38 13.21
N VAL A 157 -11.86 -9.20 13.18
CA VAL A 157 -10.46 -9.07 12.76
C VAL A 157 -9.53 -9.67 13.83
N VAL A 158 -9.83 -9.51 15.11
CA VAL A 158 -9.08 -10.15 16.21
C VAL A 158 -9.14 -11.66 16.08
N LEU A 159 -10.34 -12.24 15.96
CA LEU A 159 -10.54 -13.68 15.80
C LEU A 159 -9.78 -14.24 14.59
N ARG A 160 -9.78 -13.52 13.47
CA ARG A 160 -9.02 -13.93 12.28
C ARG A 160 -7.51 -13.89 12.52
N LEU A 161 -6.98 -12.88 13.23
CA LEU A 161 -5.56 -12.81 13.57
C LEU A 161 -5.15 -13.92 14.55
N GLU A 162 -5.97 -14.20 15.56
CA GLU A 162 -5.76 -15.32 16.48
C GLU A 162 -5.74 -16.65 15.73
N TYR A 163 -6.70 -16.85 14.82
CA TYR A 163 -6.75 -18.02 13.96
C TYR A 163 -5.47 -18.15 13.13
N LEU A 164 -5.03 -17.08 12.45
CA LEU A 164 -3.78 -17.07 11.69
C LEU A 164 -2.57 -17.42 12.57
N SER A 165 -2.50 -16.89 13.79
CA SER A 165 -1.36 -17.14 14.70
C SER A 165 -1.23 -18.59 15.18
N SER A 166 -2.29 -19.38 15.08
CA SER A 166 -2.22 -20.82 15.40
C SER A 166 -1.49 -21.66 14.34
N PHE A 167 -1.31 -21.12 13.13
CA PHE A 167 -0.63 -21.80 12.02
C PHE A 167 0.67 -21.11 11.59
N LEU A 168 0.82 -19.82 11.89
CA LEU A 168 1.97 -19.02 11.52
C LEU A 168 2.96 -18.94 12.67
N ASN A 169 4.26 -18.89 12.37
CA ASN A 169 5.27 -18.64 13.39
C ASN A 169 5.10 -17.24 14.01
N SER A 170 5.73 -17.01 15.16
CA SER A 170 5.58 -15.78 15.92
C SER A 170 6.03 -14.54 15.16
N ASP A 171 7.08 -14.62 14.34
CA ASP A 171 7.58 -13.51 13.54
C ASP A 171 6.56 -13.09 12.47
N VAL A 172 6.06 -14.04 11.66
CA VAL A 172 5.06 -13.76 10.61
C VAL A 172 3.79 -13.20 11.25
N SER A 173 3.34 -13.81 12.35
CA SER A 173 2.12 -13.40 13.05
C SER A 173 2.23 -11.95 13.54
N LYS A 174 3.37 -11.56 14.12
CA LYS A 174 3.65 -10.19 14.54
C LYS A 174 3.66 -9.21 13.37
N LEU A 175 4.33 -9.57 12.27
CA LEU A 175 4.39 -8.72 11.06
C LEU A 175 3.00 -8.47 10.46
N ILE A 176 2.17 -9.52 10.34
CA ILE A 176 0.79 -9.40 9.85
C ILE A 176 -0.05 -8.55 10.81
N ALA A 177 0.01 -8.83 12.12
CA ALA A 177 -0.76 -8.10 13.12
C ALA A 177 -0.39 -6.61 13.14
N ASN A 178 0.90 -6.28 13.08
CA ASN A 178 1.40 -4.91 12.99
C ASN A 178 0.86 -4.22 11.73
N PHE A 179 1.00 -4.82 10.56
CA PHE A 179 0.49 -4.27 9.31
C PHE A 179 -1.03 -4.05 9.31
N VAL A 180 -1.79 -5.03 9.83
CA VAL A 180 -3.25 -4.93 9.93
C VAL A 180 -3.65 -3.82 10.90
N SER A 181 -3.02 -3.72 12.07
CA SER A 181 -3.33 -2.67 13.05
C SER A 181 -3.18 -1.25 12.50
N GLN A 182 -2.25 -1.05 11.56
CA GLN A 182 -2.00 0.25 10.94
C GLN A 182 -2.86 0.51 9.69
N SER A 183 -3.50 -0.52 9.14
CA SER A 183 -4.30 -0.43 7.92
C SER A 183 -5.67 0.24 8.12
N SER A 184 -6.29 0.72 7.03
CA SER A 184 -7.67 1.23 7.07
C SER A 184 -8.68 0.13 7.40
N ILE A 185 -9.84 0.48 7.97
CA ILE A 185 -10.88 -0.48 8.40
C ILE A 185 -11.22 -1.49 7.30
N ASN A 186 -11.51 -1.02 6.08
CA ASN A 186 -11.84 -1.90 4.95
C ASN A 186 -10.70 -2.86 4.63
N ARG A 187 -9.44 -2.39 4.64
CA ARG A 187 -8.29 -3.23 4.38
C ARG A 187 -8.07 -4.26 5.48
N ARG A 188 -8.26 -3.90 6.76
CA ARG A 188 -8.16 -4.85 7.88
C ARG A 188 -9.09 -6.04 7.65
N THR A 189 -10.35 -5.75 7.37
CA THR A 189 -11.37 -6.79 7.19
C THR A 189 -11.10 -7.64 5.95
N GLU A 190 -10.84 -7.01 4.81
CA GLU A 190 -10.64 -7.71 3.54
C GLU A 190 -9.34 -8.51 3.52
N LEU A 191 -8.23 -7.94 4.02
CA LEU A 191 -6.94 -8.62 4.04
C LEU A 191 -6.95 -9.81 5.00
N THR A 192 -7.50 -9.65 6.21
CA THR A 192 -7.57 -10.78 7.15
C THR A 192 -8.48 -11.90 6.63
N LEU A 193 -9.56 -11.57 5.93
CA LEU A 193 -10.39 -12.57 5.26
C LEU A 193 -9.60 -13.32 4.17
N LEU A 194 -8.86 -12.61 3.31
CA LEU A 194 -8.02 -13.23 2.28
C LEU A 194 -6.97 -14.14 2.89
N LEU A 195 -6.24 -13.67 3.92
CA LEU A 195 -5.19 -14.44 4.58
C LEU A 195 -5.75 -15.72 5.20
N VAL A 196 -6.91 -15.64 5.86
CA VAL A 196 -7.56 -16.79 6.46
C VAL A 196 -8.06 -17.77 5.38
N THR A 197 -8.64 -17.26 4.29
CA THR A 197 -9.10 -18.05 3.12
C THR A 197 -7.96 -18.86 2.51
N TYR A 198 -6.79 -18.25 2.33
CA TYR A 198 -5.65 -18.87 1.64
C TYR A 198 -4.56 -19.38 2.59
N LEU A 199 -4.84 -19.46 3.89
CA LEU A 199 -3.85 -19.79 4.93
C LEU A 199 -3.12 -21.10 4.65
N LYS A 200 -3.85 -22.16 4.28
CA LYS A 200 -3.27 -23.48 3.99
C LYS A 200 -2.27 -23.48 2.85
N VAL A 201 -2.42 -22.54 1.92
CA VAL A 201 -1.49 -22.39 0.79
C VAL A 201 -0.31 -21.51 1.20
N LEU A 202 -0.55 -20.45 1.98
CA LEU A 202 0.48 -19.49 2.36
C LEU A 202 1.39 -19.95 3.52
N CYS A 203 0.87 -20.73 4.48
CA CYS A 203 1.51 -20.92 5.79
C CYS A 203 2.92 -21.50 5.70
N LYS A 204 3.12 -22.54 4.88
CA LYS A 204 4.43 -23.17 4.71
C LYS A 204 5.45 -22.19 4.15
N ALA A 205 5.06 -21.37 3.17
CA ALA A 205 5.97 -20.45 2.50
C ALA A 205 6.37 -19.30 3.42
N LEU A 206 5.39 -18.73 4.13
CA LEU A 206 5.64 -17.67 5.09
C LEU A 206 6.49 -18.16 6.27
N ASN A 207 6.17 -19.32 6.85
CA ASN A 207 6.89 -19.83 8.01
C ASN A 207 8.34 -20.18 7.71
N ASN A 208 8.62 -20.67 6.50
CA ASN A 208 9.96 -21.06 6.06
C ASN A 208 10.72 -19.92 5.37
N ARG A 209 10.13 -18.72 5.27
CA ARG A 209 10.70 -17.57 4.54
C ARG A 209 11.03 -17.89 3.07
N ASP A 210 10.28 -18.83 2.47
CA ASP A 210 10.50 -19.33 1.12
C ASP A 210 9.81 -18.42 0.09
N THR A 211 10.60 -17.51 -0.47
CA THR A 211 10.15 -16.51 -1.45
C THR A 211 9.63 -17.12 -2.75
N ASP A 212 10.25 -18.18 -3.26
CA ASP A 212 9.88 -18.77 -4.55
C ASP A 212 8.57 -19.56 -4.41
N MET A 213 8.42 -20.33 -3.32
CA MET A 213 7.15 -20.98 -3.01
C MET A 213 6.07 -19.95 -2.70
N LEU A 214 6.39 -18.85 -2.01
CA LEU A 214 5.44 -17.76 -1.77
C LEU A 214 4.97 -17.13 -3.09
N LEU A 215 5.88 -16.87 -4.03
CA LEU A 215 5.54 -16.33 -5.35
C LEU A 215 4.62 -17.26 -6.14
N GLN A 216 4.92 -18.56 -6.12
CA GLN A 216 4.09 -19.58 -6.78
C GLN A 216 2.69 -19.65 -6.16
N ASN A 217 2.62 -19.69 -4.83
CA ASN A 217 1.37 -19.68 -4.07
C ASN A 217 0.53 -18.43 -4.34
N LEU A 218 1.16 -17.26 -4.37
CA LEU A 218 0.49 -16.00 -4.70
C LEU A 218 -0.03 -15.98 -6.14
N THR A 219 0.66 -16.65 -7.07
CA THR A 219 0.19 -16.82 -8.46
C THR A 219 -1.09 -17.66 -8.49
N TYR A 220 -1.13 -18.80 -7.81
CA TYR A 220 -2.34 -19.62 -7.73
C TYR A 220 -3.50 -18.90 -7.05
N MET A 221 -3.23 -18.22 -5.92
CA MET A 221 -4.23 -17.39 -5.25
C MET A 221 -4.79 -16.31 -6.18
N ARG A 222 -3.92 -15.64 -6.94
CA ARG A 222 -4.33 -14.60 -7.89
C ARG A 222 -5.31 -15.15 -8.92
N SER A 223 -5.02 -16.31 -9.53
CA SER A 223 -5.89 -16.95 -10.51
C SER A 223 -7.24 -17.37 -9.89
N ASP A 224 -7.25 -17.88 -8.65
CA ASP A 224 -8.49 -18.25 -7.96
C ASP A 224 -9.35 -17.02 -7.58
N ILE A 225 -8.74 -15.96 -7.03
CA ILE A 225 -9.44 -14.70 -6.73
C ILE A 225 -10.04 -14.12 -8.03
N CYS A 226 -9.29 -14.14 -9.13
CA CYS A 226 -9.76 -13.73 -10.45
C CYS A 226 -11.03 -14.47 -10.89
N ARG A 227 -11.11 -15.78 -10.68
CA ARG A 227 -12.29 -16.58 -11.07
C ARG A 227 -13.51 -16.29 -10.20
N ARG A 228 -13.30 -16.00 -8.92
CA ARG A 228 -14.39 -15.84 -7.94
C ARG A 228 -14.95 -14.41 -7.88
N GLN A 229 -14.26 -13.42 -8.45
CA GLN A 229 -14.56 -12.02 -8.19
C GLN A 229 -14.52 -11.18 -9.46
N ARG A 230 -15.36 -10.15 -9.53
CA ARG A 230 -15.29 -9.14 -10.61
C ARG A 230 -13.94 -8.39 -10.56
N PHE A 231 -13.51 -7.90 -11.73
CA PHE A 231 -12.22 -7.20 -11.90
C PHE A 231 -11.93 -6.11 -10.86
N SER A 232 -12.91 -5.28 -10.51
CA SER A 232 -12.75 -4.19 -9.54
C SER A 232 -12.40 -4.70 -8.13
N MET A 233 -12.99 -5.82 -7.73
CA MET A 233 -12.77 -6.48 -6.44
C MET A 233 -11.41 -7.18 -6.42
N PHE A 234 -11.09 -7.92 -7.49
CA PHE A 234 -9.79 -8.54 -7.67
C PHE A 234 -8.66 -7.49 -7.59
N LYS A 235 -8.79 -6.38 -8.32
CA LYS A 235 -7.79 -5.30 -8.33
C LYS A 235 -7.55 -4.73 -6.93
N ARG A 236 -8.61 -4.59 -6.13
CA ARG A 236 -8.52 -4.11 -4.74
C ARG A 236 -7.78 -5.11 -3.85
N ASN A 237 -8.16 -6.39 -3.92
CA ASN A 237 -7.56 -7.48 -3.14
C ASN A 237 -6.09 -7.74 -3.51
N ALA A 238 -5.77 -7.74 -4.80
CA ALA A 238 -4.39 -7.77 -5.30
C ALA A 238 -3.56 -6.61 -4.75
N GLY A 239 -4.15 -5.41 -4.68
CA GLY A 239 -3.51 -4.26 -4.05
C GLY A 239 -3.24 -4.45 -2.56
N HIS A 240 -4.18 -5.05 -1.82
CA HIS A 240 -4.02 -5.34 -0.39
C HIS A 240 -2.90 -6.36 -0.14
N LEU A 241 -2.90 -7.48 -0.89
CA LEU A 241 -1.85 -8.49 -0.83
C LEU A 241 -0.48 -7.91 -1.20
N ARG A 242 -0.42 -7.09 -2.26
CA ARG A 242 0.82 -6.40 -2.65
C ARG A 242 1.39 -5.59 -1.50
N MET A 243 0.57 -4.78 -0.83
CA MET A 243 1.06 -3.93 0.27
C MET A 243 1.61 -4.76 1.44
N LEU A 244 0.98 -5.90 1.75
CA LEU A 244 1.49 -6.81 2.78
C LEU A 244 2.83 -7.45 2.35
N VAL A 245 2.94 -7.91 1.10
CA VAL A 245 4.21 -8.46 0.57
C VAL A 245 5.32 -7.42 0.61
N MET A 246 5.02 -6.18 0.21
CA MET A 246 5.99 -5.07 0.30
C MET A 246 6.40 -4.78 1.74
N HIS A 247 5.49 -4.93 2.71
CA HIS A 247 5.83 -4.82 4.13
C HIS A 247 6.80 -5.92 4.57
N PHE A 248 6.57 -7.19 4.20
CA PHE A 248 7.52 -8.27 4.48
C PHE A 248 8.91 -8.02 3.89
N LEU A 249 8.97 -7.47 2.66
CA LEU A 249 10.22 -7.11 2.00
C LEU A 249 10.93 -5.96 2.72
N LYS A 250 10.17 -4.93 3.13
CA LYS A 250 10.70 -3.78 3.87
C LYS A 250 11.27 -4.18 5.24
N GLU A 251 10.63 -5.12 5.93
CA GLU A 251 11.12 -5.68 7.19
C GLU A 251 12.23 -6.73 7.00
N ARG A 252 12.72 -6.90 5.76
CA ARG A 252 13.77 -7.88 5.41
C ARG A 252 13.42 -9.32 5.81
N TYR A 253 12.12 -9.62 5.95
CA TYR A 253 11.66 -10.94 6.34
C TYR A 253 11.91 -11.96 5.23
N LEU A 254 11.68 -11.55 3.98
CA LEU A 254 11.95 -12.31 2.76
C LEU A 254 13.26 -11.80 2.14
N HIS A 255 14.32 -12.61 2.14
CA HIS A 255 15.68 -12.18 1.74
C HIS A 255 16.37 -13.13 0.75
N GLU A 256 15.75 -14.25 0.38
CA GLU A 256 16.29 -15.22 -0.60
C GLU A 256 15.34 -15.37 -1.80
N GLY A 257 15.82 -15.84 -2.94
CA GLY A 257 14.98 -16.17 -4.11
C GLY A 257 14.49 -14.98 -4.95
N SER A 258 13.36 -15.16 -5.64
CA SER A 258 12.82 -14.20 -6.62
C SER A 258 12.12 -12.97 -6.02
N VAL A 259 12.77 -12.26 -5.09
CA VAL A 259 12.23 -11.06 -4.40
C VAL A 259 11.70 -10.00 -5.38
N TYR A 260 12.43 -9.74 -6.46
CA TYR A 260 11.98 -8.82 -7.51
C TYR A 260 10.66 -9.27 -8.15
N LYS A 261 10.48 -10.59 -8.37
CA LYS A 261 9.25 -11.13 -8.97
C LYS A 261 8.07 -11.02 -8.01
N LEU A 262 8.26 -11.17 -6.69
CA LEU A 262 7.21 -10.95 -5.69
C LEU A 262 6.67 -9.53 -5.73
N ALA A 263 7.56 -8.55 -5.89
CA ALA A 263 7.17 -7.14 -5.94
C ALA A 263 6.31 -6.80 -7.17
N VAL A 264 6.53 -7.52 -8.28
CA VAL A 264 5.81 -7.31 -9.53
C VAL A 264 4.63 -8.28 -9.75
N ALA A 265 4.49 -9.32 -8.92
CA ALA A 265 3.45 -10.35 -9.05
C ALA A 265 2.01 -9.79 -9.04
N PHE A 266 1.82 -8.68 -8.33
CA PHE A 266 0.58 -7.91 -8.24
C PHE A 266 0.71 -6.49 -8.81
N ASP A 267 1.72 -6.26 -9.66
CA ASP A 267 1.90 -4.95 -10.27
C ASP A 267 0.86 -4.66 -11.36
N LYS A 268 0.54 -3.36 -11.48
CA LYS A 268 -0.53 -2.76 -12.29
C LYS A 268 -1.43 -3.78 -12.99
N VAL A 269 -2.45 -4.23 -12.25
CA VAL A 269 -3.49 -5.13 -12.73
C VAL A 269 -4.36 -4.39 -13.76
N THR A 270 -4.23 -4.79 -15.03
CA THR A 270 -5.03 -4.34 -16.16
C THR A 270 -6.13 -5.37 -16.48
N GLU A 271 -7.14 -4.97 -17.25
CA GLU A 271 -8.16 -5.92 -17.73
C GLU A 271 -7.56 -7.01 -18.62
N SER A 272 -6.54 -6.69 -19.42
CA SER A 272 -5.80 -7.68 -20.21
C SER A 272 -5.11 -8.72 -19.34
N LYS A 273 -4.37 -8.29 -18.29
CA LYS A 273 -3.76 -9.19 -17.31
C LYS A 273 -4.83 -10.01 -16.58
N TYR A 274 -5.95 -9.41 -16.22
CA TYR A 274 -7.05 -10.12 -15.58
C TYR A 274 -7.60 -11.27 -16.45
N LYS A 275 -7.76 -11.05 -17.77
CA LYS A 275 -8.14 -12.12 -18.71
C LYS A 275 -7.09 -13.22 -18.79
N ILE A 276 -5.81 -12.87 -18.75
CA ILE A 276 -4.71 -13.86 -18.70
C ILE A 276 -4.83 -14.69 -17.41
N TYR A 277 -5.00 -14.05 -16.25
CA TYR A 277 -5.09 -14.75 -14.96
C TYR A 277 -6.29 -15.69 -14.86
N LEU A 278 -7.41 -15.39 -15.52
CA LEU A 278 -8.55 -16.30 -15.59
C LEU A 278 -8.19 -17.64 -16.26
N SER A 279 -7.29 -17.60 -17.25
CA SER A 279 -6.85 -18.77 -18.01
C SER A 279 -5.72 -19.57 -17.36
N GLU A 280 -5.08 -19.06 -16.30
CA GLU A 280 -3.95 -19.73 -15.63
C GLU A 280 -4.40 -20.99 -14.86
N SER A 281 -3.86 -22.15 -15.18
CA SER A 281 -4.20 -23.40 -14.48
C SER A 281 -3.77 -23.37 -13.01
N ILE A 282 -4.60 -23.95 -12.13
CA ILE A 282 -4.26 -24.18 -10.73
C ILE A 282 -4.15 -25.69 -10.52
N PRO A 283 -3.01 -26.22 -10.03
CA PRO A 283 -2.89 -27.63 -9.71
C PRO A 283 -3.98 -28.06 -8.72
N LYS A 284 -4.58 -29.23 -8.95
CA LYS A 284 -5.70 -29.74 -8.12
C LYS A 284 -5.33 -29.79 -6.64
N GLU A 285 -4.14 -30.27 -6.32
CA GLU A 285 -3.58 -30.33 -4.96
C GLU A 285 -3.48 -28.96 -4.25
N VAL A 286 -3.37 -27.87 -5.00
CA VAL A 286 -3.39 -26.50 -4.48
C VAL A 286 -4.82 -26.00 -4.39
N PHE A 287 -5.63 -26.25 -5.41
CA PHE A 287 -7.03 -25.84 -5.44
C PHE A 287 -7.83 -26.42 -4.26
N ASP A 288 -7.59 -27.69 -3.92
CA ASP A 288 -8.22 -28.38 -2.79
C ASP A 288 -7.87 -27.72 -1.43
N LYS A 289 -6.80 -26.93 -1.36
CA LYS A 289 -6.41 -26.17 -0.15
C LYS A 289 -7.11 -24.82 -0.03
N PHE A 290 -7.75 -24.32 -1.10
CA PHE A 290 -8.50 -23.04 -1.07
C PHE A 290 -9.87 -23.18 -0.42
N ASP A 291 -10.44 -24.38 -0.44
CA ASP A 291 -11.74 -24.65 0.15
C ASP A 291 -11.59 -24.95 1.65
N HIS A 292 -11.15 -23.93 2.38
CA HIS A 292 -11.00 -24.06 3.82
C HIS A 292 -12.38 -23.92 4.48
N ASN A 293 -12.97 -25.05 4.86
CA ASN A 293 -14.17 -25.06 5.69
C ASN A 293 -13.85 -24.51 7.08
N PHE A 294 -14.09 -23.21 7.27
CA PHE A 294 -14.04 -22.60 8.59
C PHE A 294 -15.17 -23.18 9.44
N THR A 295 -14.82 -23.80 10.57
CA THR A 295 -15.74 -24.27 11.59
C THR A 295 -16.43 -23.10 12.32
N ASN A 296 -15.74 -21.95 12.40
CA ASN A 296 -16.32 -20.73 12.94
C ASN A 296 -16.88 -19.83 11.81
N PRO A 297 -18.21 -19.57 11.76
CA PRO A 297 -18.83 -18.73 10.73
C PRO A 297 -18.39 -17.26 10.78
N ASP A 298 -17.90 -16.77 11.91
CA ASP A 298 -17.38 -15.40 12.04
C ASP A 298 -16.05 -15.21 11.29
N LEU A 299 -15.33 -16.30 11.01
CA LEU A 299 -14.18 -16.25 10.10
C LEU A 299 -14.61 -15.96 8.65
N ARG A 300 -15.87 -16.29 8.26
CA ARG A 300 -16.41 -16.11 6.90
C ARG A 300 -17.06 -14.75 6.63
N SER A 301 -17.43 -13.97 7.64
CA SER A 301 -18.41 -12.89 7.42
C SER A 301 -17.81 -11.60 6.81
N MET A 302 -18.29 -11.28 5.61
CA MET A 302 -18.86 -9.98 5.23
C MET A 302 -20.07 -10.27 4.32
N ASN A 303 -21.26 -9.81 4.73
CA ASN A 303 -22.57 -9.80 4.05
C ASN A 303 -22.77 -10.71 2.81
N ARG A 304 -23.68 -11.69 2.98
CA ARG A 304 -24.37 -12.40 1.89
C ARG A 304 -25.20 -11.42 1.05
N THR A 305 -24.60 -10.73 0.09
CA THR A 305 -25.34 -10.08 -1.01
C THR A 305 -24.63 -10.18 -2.37
N GLY A 306 -23.68 -11.10 -2.53
CA GLY A 306 -22.95 -11.26 -3.80
C GLY A 306 -22.74 -12.69 -4.29
N PHE A 307 -23.21 -13.70 -3.56
CA PHE A 307 -23.10 -15.10 -3.95
C PHE A 307 -24.48 -15.69 -4.17
N VAL A 308 -25.02 -15.44 -5.36
CA VAL A 308 -25.90 -16.41 -6.01
C VAL A 308 -25.20 -16.73 -7.32
N GLY A 309 -24.69 -17.96 -7.41
CA GLY A 309 -24.37 -18.55 -8.68
C GLY A 309 -25.69 -18.78 -9.41
N GLU A 310 -25.86 -18.11 -10.55
CA GLU A 310 -26.67 -18.68 -11.61
C GLU A 310 -25.73 -19.52 -12.46
N SER A 311 -25.78 -20.82 -12.18
CA SER A 311 -25.53 -21.87 -13.14
C SER A 311 -26.31 -21.60 -14.42
N ILE A 312 -25.60 -21.50 -15.54
CA ILE A 312 -26.20 -21.60 -16.87
C ILE A 312 -25.37 -22.63 -17.63
N PHE A 313 -26.08 -23.71 -18.01
CA PHE A 313 -25.70 -24.64 -19.07
C PHE A 313 -25.46 -23.89 -20.38
#